data_AF-A0A3C1AB09-F1
#
_entry.id   AF-A0A3C1AB09-F1
#
_cell.length_a   1.000
_cell.length_b   1.000
_cell.length_c   1.000
_cell.angle_alpha   90.00
_cell.angle_beta   90.00
_cell.angle_gamma   90.00
#
_symmetry.space_group_name_H-M   'P 1'
#
loop_
_entity.id
_entity.type
_entity.pdbx_description
1 polymer ?
#
loop_
_entity_poly.entity_id
_entity_poly.type
_entity_poly.pdbx_seq_one_letter_code
_entity_poly.pdbx_strand_id
1 'polypeptide(L)'
;MAIVIYLNQYSPQPRERDYAYAASFYAFAIWIGLGTGALASGLTKWMNDKKSILIATSLNLLCVSGVLAAEGWNDHNRSGRYTTLQMAKAYLDSCAPNAILFTYGDNDTFPLWYVQEVENYRTDVRVCNFSLLSLDWYIEQMKRKVYESEPLPIKLDFSFYKQGTHDFIYFITENDALADTLNLKQVFEQMKIEPQEFKYCIEGDTIDYLPSNHFVMNVDKTAVLKGGTVDNDTSGRILNLMIFDVPGGYIEKNALIALNIIANNNWERPIYFGLMGSSQEYLGLEKYFQLEGMAYRLVPILSKSSQPHLGNINSAILYENLMNRTQITMNDPTIFYSDDHQRYASMLRNVYATLADTLLHEGKNELAV
;
A
#
# COMPACT_ATOMS: atom_id res chain seq x y z
N MET A 1 1.38 34.89 2.68
CA MET A 1 -0.04 35.08 3.10
C MET A 1 -1.04 35.16 1.94
N ALA A 2 -0.85 35.99 0.91
CA ALA A 2 -1.84 36.13 -0.18
C ALA A 2 -2.18 34.80 -0.88
N ILE A 3 -1.19 33.94 -1.11
CA ILE A 3 -1.41 32.62 -1.72
C ILE A 3 -2.17 31.65 -0.80
N VAL A 4 -2.03 31.79 0.53
CA VAL A 4 -2.81 31.00 1.50
C VAL A 4 -4.28 31.39 1.45
N ILE A 5 -4.55 32.71 1.39
CA ILE A 5 -5.92 33.24 1.25
C ILE A 5 -6.53 32.81 -0.09
N TYR A 6 -5.75 32.88 -1.18
CA TYR A 6 -6.21 32.49 -2.52
C TYR A 6 -6.48 30.99 -2.64
N LEU A 7 -5.54 30.15 -2.19
CA LEU A 7 -5.69 28.70 -2.26
C LEU A 7 -6.72 28.17 -1.25
N ASN A 8 -7.01 28.94 -0.18
CA ASN A 8 -7.95 28.62 0.88
C ASN A 8 -7.93 27.12 1.26
N GLN A 9 -6.72 26.61 1.53
CA GLN A 9 -6.52 25.17 1.69
C GLN A 9 -7.29 24.69 2.92
N TYR A 10 -8.11 23.65 2.72
CA TYR A 10 -8.84 23.01 3.82
C TYR A 10 -7.86 22.28 4.75
N SER A 11 -8.19 22.21 6.03
CA SER A 11 -7.45 21.43 7.02
C SER A 11 -8.29 20.23 7.46
N PRO A 12 -7.72 19.01 7.54
CA PRO A 12 -6.30 18.68 7.35
C PRO A 12 -5.91 18.44 5.89
N GLN A 13 -4.65 18.72 5.54
CA GLN A 13 -4.02 18.27 4.29
C GLN A 13 -3.23 16.97 4.53
N PRO A 14 -3.11 16.07 3.53
CA PRO A 14 -2.42 14.79 3.70
C PRO A 14 -0.89 14.92 3.81
N ARG A 15 -0.31 16.03 3.35
CA ARG A 15 1.12 16.35 3.45
C ARG A 15 1.36 17.83 3.26
N GLU A 16 2.55 18.28 3.64
CA GLU A 16 3.03 19.61 3.37
C GLU A 16 3.12 19.87 1.85
N ARG A 17 2.69 21.06 1.42
CA ARG A 17 2.65 21.47 0.02
C ARG A 17 3.58 22.65 -0.24
N ASP A 18 4.80 22.56 0.25
CA ASP A 18 5.79 23.65 0.20
C ASP A 18 6.09 24.11 -1.23
N TYR A 19 5.95 23.19 -2.18
CA TYR A 19 6.03 23.47 -3.61
C TYR A 19 4.99 24.50 -4.09
N ALA A 20 3.81 24.57 -3.48
CA ALA A 20 2.81 25.61 -3.77
C ALA A 20 3.28 27.01 -3.31
N TYR A 21 4.20 27.06 -2.35
CA TYR A 21 4.79 28.28 -1.81
C TYR A 21 6.15 28.63 -2.42
N ALA A 22 6.68 27.78 -3.32
CA ALA A 22 7.96 27.99 -3.99
C ALA A 22 8.08 29.41 -4.60
N ALA A 23 7.03 29.84 -5.32
CA ALA A 23 6.99 31.17 -5.94
C ALA A 23 6.95 32.33 -4.93
N SER A 24 6.46 32.09 -3.70
CA SER A 24 6.45 33.12 -2.66
C SER A 24 7.85 33.43 -2.12
N PHE A 25 8.80 32.49 -2.24
CA PHE A 25 10.20 32.73 -1.91
C PHE A 25 10.89 33.68 -2.89
N TYR A 26 10.37 33.87 -4.11
CA TYR A 26 10.92 34.86 -5.05
C TYR A 26 10.77 36.29 -4.52
N ALA A 27 9.69 36.59 -3.79
CA ALA A 27 9.54 37.89 -3.15
C ALA A 27 10.66 38.14 -2.13
N PHE A 28 11.00 37.13 -1.31
CA PHE A 28 12.10 37.22 -0.35
C PHE A 28 13.45 37.37 -1.05
N ALA A 29 13.69 36.65 -2.15
CA ALA A 29 14.93 36.79 -2.94
C ALA A 29 15.15 38.23 -3.46
N ILE A 30 14.09 38.90 -3.90
CA ILE A 30 14.16 40.32 -4.33
C ILE A 30 14.58 41.21 -3.16
N TRP A 31 13.95 41.05 -1.98
CA TRP A 31 14.29 41.83 -0.80
C TRP A 31 15.72 41.57 -0.30
N ILE A 32 16.17 40.32 -0.35
CA ILE A 32 17.56 39.93 -0.02
C ILE A 32 18.54 40.61 -1.00
N GLY A 33 18.23 40.65 -2.29
CA GLY A 33 19.04 41.34 -3.30
C GLY A 33 19.13 42.85 -3.07
N LEU A 34 17.99 43.51 -2.82
CA LEU A 34 17.95 44.94 -2.47
C LEU A 34 18.72 45.24 -1.17
N GLY A 35 18.55 44.39 -0.15
CA GLY A 35 19.28 44.50 1.12
C GLY A 35 20.80 44.35 0.93
N THR A 36 21.23 43.43 0.07
CA THR A 36 22.64 43.25 -0.29
C THR A 36 23.20 44.50 -0.98
N GLY A 37 22.45 45.09 -1.91
CA GLY A 37 22.82 46.35 -2.56
C GLY A 37 22.93 47.53 -1.59
N ALA A 38 22.00 47.63 -0.63
CA ALA A 38 22.02 48.64 0.42
C ALA A 38 23.24 48.45 1.35
N LEU A 39 23.55 47.22 1.74
CA LEU A 39 24.75 46.87 2.50
C LEU A 39 26.03 47.26 1.76
N ALA A 40 26.15 46.88 0.48
CA ALA A 40 27.30 47.24 -0.34
C ALA A 40 27.49 48.77 -0.41
N SER A 41 26.39 49.52 -0.66
CA SER A 41 26.40 50.98 -0.71
C SER A 41 26.72 51.64 0.64
N GLY A 42 26.37 51.00 1.76
CA GLY A 42 26.78 51.46 3.09
C GLY A 42 28.28 51.29 3.31
N LEU A 43 28.83 50.14 2.89
CA LEU A 43 30.25 49.81 3.06
C LEU A 43 31.17 50.72 2.23
N THR A 44 30.74 51.24 1.08
CA THR A 44 31.55 52.17 0.26
C THR A 44 31.94 53.46 0.98
N LYS A 45 31.27 53.81 2.08
CA LYS A 45 31.66 54.94 2.95
C LYS A 45 33.01 54.73 3.65
N TRP A 46 33.46 53.48 3.78
CA TRP A 46 34.67 53.12 4.51
C TRP A 46 35.69 52.34 3.67
N MET A 47 35.32 51.88 2.47
CA MET A 47 36.20 51.10 1.58
C MET A 47 35.83 51.26 0.10
N ASN A 48 36.65 50.73 -0.82
CA ASN A 48 36.38 50.84 -2.25
C ASN A 48 35.25 49.92 -2.74
N ASP A 49 34.63 50.29 -3.87
CA ASP A 49 33.45 49.62 -4.42
C ASP A 49 33.62 48.11 -4.61
N LYS A 50 34.77 47.69 -5.18
CA LYS A 50 35.04 46.27 -5.42
C LYS A 50 35.07 45.47 -4.12
N LYS A 51 35.70 45.99 -3.06
CA LYS A 51 35.75 45.35 -1.74
C LYS A 51 34.38 45.37 -1.06
N SER A 52 33.64 46.48 -1.13
CA SER A 52 32.29 46.60 -0.56
C SER A 52 31.32 45.59 -1.15
N ILE A 53 31.29 45.46 -2.49
CA ILE A 53 30.42 44.51 -3.20
C ILE A 53 30.78 43.08 -2.83
N LEU A 54 32.08 42.75 -2.84
CA LEU A 54 32.56 41.41 -2.51
C LEU A 54 32.18 41.02 -1.09
N ILE A 55 32.41 41.91 -0.11
CA ILE A 55 32.11 41.64 1.30
C ILE A 55 30.60 41.52 1.53
N ALA A 56 29.80 42.47 1.03
CA ALA A 56 28.35 42.44 1.21
C ALA A 56 27.73 41.16 0.62
N THR A 57 28.16 40.77 -0.58
CA THR A 57 27.69 39.56 -1.24
C THR A 57 28.11 38.30 -0.49
N SER A 58 29.38 38.22 -0.08
CA SER A 58 29.89 37.08 0.68
C SER A 58 29.19 36.94 2.04
N LEU A 59 28.97 38.06 2.73
CA LEU A 59 28.25 38.09 4.00
C LEU A 59 26.79 37.64 3.81
N ASN A 60 26.12 38.11 2.75
CA ASN A 60 24.76 37.68 2.46
C ASN A 60 24.69 36.17 2.23
N LEU A 61 25.55 35.64 1.35
CA LEU A 61 25.60 34.21 1.06
C LEU A 61 25.87 33.38 2.33
N LEU A 62 26.84 33.80 3.15
CA LEU A 62 27.17 33.08 4.38
C LEU A 62 26.05 33.16 5.42
N CYS A 63 25.43 34.32 5.62
CA CYS A 63 24.38 34.49 6.62
C CYS A 63 23.09 33.78 6.19
N VAL A 64 22.65 33.95 4.95
CA VAL A 64 21.40 33.35 4.46
C VAL A 64 21.54 31.82 4.40
N SER A 65 22.59 31.31 3.75
CA SER A 65 22.81 29.86 3.70
C SER A 65 23.17 29.28 5.06
N GLY A 66 23.86 30.04 5.91
CA GLY A 66 24.21 29.64 7.28
C GLY A 66 22.99 29.45 8.16
N VAL A 67 22.01 30.35 8.12
CA VAL A 67 20.74 30.20 8.85
C VAL A 67 19.94 29.02 8.30
N LEU A 68 19.81 28.90 6.98
CA LEU A 68 19.10 27.76 6.37
C LEU A 68 19.73 26.41 6.74
N ALA A 69 21.06 26.33 6.76
CA ALA A 69 21.75 25.13 7.21
C ALA A 69 21.59 24.91 8.73
N ALA A 70 21.73 25.94 9.56
CA ALA A 70 21.61 25.79 11.00
C ALA A 70 20.22 25.28 11.43
N GLU A 71 19.17 25.81 10.80
CA GLU A 71 17.77 25.47 11.13
C GLU A 71 17.26 24.22 10.39
N GLY A 72 17.78 23.93 9.20
CA GLY A 72 17.23 22.89 8.31
C GLY A 72 18.16 21.71 8.00
N TRP A 73 19.33 21.60 8.63
CA TRP A 73 20.24 20.50 8.30
C TRP A 73 19.79 19.16 8.88
N ASN A 74 19.31 19.13 10.12
CA ASN A 74 18.95 17.90 10.82
C ASN A 74 17.70 17.21 10.21
N ASP A 75 16.68 18.00 9.88
CA ASP A 75 15.42 17.52 9.33
C ASP A 75 15.54 17.16 7.84
N HIS A 76 16.44 17.79 7.06
CA HIS A 76 16.71 17.47 5.65
C HIS A 76 17.80 16.40 5.44
N ASN A 77 18.72 16.21 6.39
CA ASN A 77 19.73 15.17 6.27
C ASN A 77 19.09 13.76 6.29
N ARG A 78 19.18 13.05 5.17
CA ARG A 78 18.67 11.68 4.99
C ARG A 78 19.72 10.60 5.23
N SER A 79 20.95 10.96 5.62
CA SER A 79 22.02 9.99 5.91
C SER A 79 21.59 8.99 6.99
N GLY A 80 21.90 7.71 6.79
CA GLY A 80 21.54 6.64 7.72
C GLY A 80 20.06 6.22 7.70
N ARG A 81 19.19 6.89 6.93
CA ARG A 81 17.75 6.58 6.89
C ARG A 81 17.45 5.41 5.94
N TYR A 82 17.64 4.19 6.43
CA TYR A 82 17.38 2.95 5.68
C TYR A 82 16.08 2.25 6.06
N THR A 83 15.31 2.77 7.03
CA THR A 83 14.09 2.11 7.54
C THR A 83 13.07 1.81 6.44
N THR A 84 12.85 2.75 5.50
CA THR A 84 11.92 2.54 4.37
C THR A 84 12.36 1.41 3.46
N LEU A 85 13.65 1.34 3.16
CA LEU A 85 14.26 0.27 2.38
C LEU A 85 14.14 -1.09 3.10
N GLN A 86 14.46 -1.11 4.39
CA GLN A 86 14.38 -2.31 5.23
C GLN A 86 12.94 -2.82 5.37
N MET A 87 11.97 -1.91 5.51
CA MET A 87 10.55 -2.24 5.56
C MET A 87 10.09 -2.88 4.24
N ALA A 88 10.47 -2.30 3.10
CA ALA A 88 10.15 -2.88 1.78
C ALA A 88 10.70 -4.31 1.64
N LYS A 89 11.96 -4.54 2.04
CA LYS A 89 12.53 -5.90 2.04
C LYS A 89 11.77 -6.83 2.98
N ALA A 90 11.39 -6.38 4.17
CA ALA A 90 10.62 -7.19 5.13
C ALA A 90 9.24 -7.62 4.58
N TYR A 91 8.53 -6.73 3.89
CA TYR A 91 7.28 -7.07 3.18
C TYR A 91 7.50 -8.16 2.13
N LEU A 92 8.53 -8.03 1.29
CA LEU A 92 8.84 -9.04 0.28
C LEU A 92 9.28 -10.35 0.91
N ASP A 93 10.11 -10.31 1.96
CA ASP A 93 10.58 -11.50 2.67
C ASP A 93 9.46 -12.25 3.37
N SER A 94 8.44 -11.55 3.87
CA SER A 94 7.25 -12.17 4.42
C SER A 94 6.47 -13.00 3.39
N CYS A 95 6.60 -12.68 2.11
CA CYS A 95 5.90 -13.38 1.04
C CYS A 95 6.63 -14.67 0.63
N ALA A 96 5.87 -15.75 0.45
CA ALA A 96 6.33 -16.97 -0.21
C ALA A 96 6.80 -16.70 -1.66
N PRO A 97 7.61 -17.60 -2.27
CA PRO A 97 8.09 -17.43 -3.64
C PRO A 97 6.96 -17.27 -4.67
N ASN A 98 7.18 -16.42 -5.67
CA ASN A 98 6.24 -16.12 -6.77
C ASN A 98 4.87 -15.57 -6.33
N ALA A 99 4.80 -15.00 -5.12
CA ALA A 99 3.57 -14.44 -4.57
C ALA A 99 3.02 -13.25 -5.38
N ILE A 100 1.74 -12.96 -5.17
CA ILE A 100 1.07 -11.70 -5.51
C ILE A 100 0.89 -10.94 -4.20
N LEU A 101 1.42 -9.73 -4.08
CA LEU A 101 1.27 -8.87 -2.90
C LEU A 101 0.43 -7.65 -3.27
N PHE A 102 -0.78 -7.56 -2.72
CA PHE A 102 -1.60 -6.36 -2.81
C PHE A 102 -1.14 -5.29 -1.81
N THR A 103 -0.94 -4.08 -2.32
CA THR A 103 -0.56 -2.87 -1.57
C THR A 103 -1.58 -1.77 -1.83
N TYR A 104 -1.61 -0.70 -1.04
CA TYR A 104 -2.78 0.21 -1.02
C TYR A 104 -2.47 1.64 -1.41
N GLY A 105 -1.26 2.13 -1.15
CA GLY A 105 -0.90 3.52 -1.39
C GLY A 105 0.54 3.71 -1.85
N ASP A 106 0.96 4.97 -1.87
CA ASP A 106 2.30 5.33 -2.33
C ASP A 106 3.37 4.89 -1.32
N ASN A 107 3.05 4.99 -0.02
CA ASN A 107 3.98 4.77 1.08
C ASN A 107 4.39 3.30 1.26
N ASP A 108 3.52 2.34 0.94
CA ASP A 108 3.86 0.92 0.94
C ASP A 108 4.35 0.46 -0.45
N THR A 109 3.76 0.96 -1.54
CA THR A 109 4.08 0.51 -2.90
C THR A 109 5.43 1.02 -3.43
N PHE A 110 5.71 2.32 -3.35
CA PHE A 110 6.90 2.88 -4.00
C PHE A 110 8.22 2.35 -3.43
N PRO A 111 8.36 2.15 -2.11
CA PRO A 111 9.54 1.48 -1.57
C PRO A 111 9.72 0.05 -2.11
N LEU A 112 8.62 -0.69 -2.29
CA LEU A 112 8.65 -2.05 -2.84
C LEU A 112 9.10 -2.05 -4.30
N TRP A 113 8.57 -1.14 -5.11
CA TRP A 113 9.03 -1.00 -6.50
C TRP A 113 10.49 -0.56 -6.57
N TYR A 114 10.93 0.38 -5.73
CA TYR A 114 12.34 0.77 -5.67
C TYR A 114 13.26 -0.43 -5.44
N VAL A 115 12.95 -1.28 -4.45
CA VAL A 115 13.81 -2.45 -4.16
C VAL A 115 13.78 -3.50 -5.27
N GLN A 116 12.69 -3.61 -6.03
CA GLN A 116 12.63 -4.53 -7.16
C GLN A 116 13.36 -3.96 -8.39
N GLU A 117 13.11 -2.70 -8.75
CA GLU A 117 13.63 -2.08 -9.98
C GLU A 117 15.09 -1.64 -9.88
N VAL A 118 15.52 -1.18 -8.70
CA VAL A 118 16.88 -0.64 -8.50
C VAL A 118 17.77 -1.66 -7.80
N GLU A 119 17.30 -2.24 -6.69
CA GLU A 119 18.09 -3.17 -5.89
C GLU A 119 18.04 -4.62 -6.40
N ASN A 120 17.20 -4.91 -7.41
CA ASN A 120 16.97 -6.25 -7.97
C ASN A 120 16.64 -7.32 -6.89
N TYR A 121 15.82 -6.94 -5.90
CA TYR A 121 15.49 -7.78 -4.76
C TYR A 121 14.10 -8.40 -4.89
N ARG A 122 13.99 -9.74 -4.73
CA ARG A 122 12.70 -10.48 -4.76
C ARG A 122 11.82 -10.11 -5.95
N THR A 123 12.41 -10.11 -7.14
CA THR A 123 11.74 -9.80 -8.41
C THR A 123 10.74 -10.89 -8.86
N ASP A 124 10.65 -11.99 -8.13
CA ASP A 124 9.66 -13.05 -8.28
C ASP A 124 8.26 -12.62 -7.79
N VAL A 125 8.19 -11.82 -6.71
CA VAL A 125 6.94 -11.35 -6.11
C VAL A 125 6.32 -10.27 -7.00
N ARG A 126 5.03 -10.40 -7.33
CA ARG A 126 4.30 -9.32 -8.02
C ARG A 126 3.73 -8.36 -7.00
N VAL A 127 4.31 -7.16 -6.91
CA VAL A 127 3.73 -6.05 -6.14
C VAL A 127 2.61 -5.41 -6.97
N CYS A 128 1.39 -5.42 -6.42
CA CYS A 128 0.19 -4.95 -7.09
C CYS A 128 -0.53 -3.91 -6.22
N ASN A 129 -0.30 -2.63 -6.52
CA ASN A 129 -1.07 -1.55 -5.92
C ASN A 129 -2.55 -1.64 -6.30
N PHE A 130 -3.39 -1.86 -5.29
CA PHE A 130 -4.83 -1.99 -5.36
C PHE A 130 -5.49 -0.72 -5.90
N SER A 131 -5.12 0.46 -5.40
CA SER A 131 -5.67 1.75 -5.86
C SER A 131 -5.44 1.99 -7.36
N LEU A 132 -4.29 1.56 -7.90
CA LEU A 132 -3.98 1.68 -9.33
C LEU A 132 -4.72 0.66 -10.20
N LEU A 133 -5.31 -0.41 -9.64
CA LEU A 133 -6.13 -1.37 -10.40
C LEU A 133 -7.45 -0.76 -10.90
N SER A 134 -7.75 0.50 -10.60
CA SER A 134 -8.82 1.26 -11.26
C SER A 134 -8.41 1.85 -12.61
N LEU A 135 -7.11 1.80 -12.96
CA LEU A 135 -6.56 2.38 -14.18
C LEU A 135 -6.28 1.31 -15.23
N ASP A 136 -6.83 1.48 -16.43
CA ASP A 136 -6.75 0.51 -17.52
C ASP A 136 -5.31 0.17 -17.96
N TRP A 137 -4.44 1.17 -18.04
CA TRP A 137 -3.02 0.99 -18.35
C TRP A 137 -2.28 0.15 -17.30
N TYR A 138 -2.66 0.26 -16.02
CA TYR A 138 -2.02 -0.47 -14.94
C TYR A 138 -2.49 -1.93 -14.92
N ILE A 139 -3.77 -2.17 -15.19
CA ILE A 139 -4.31 -3.53 -15.40
C ILE A 139 -3.58 -4.21 -16.56
N GLU A 140 -3.37 -3.52 -17.68
CA GLU A 140 -2.59 -4.03 -18.81
C GLU A 140 -1.13 -4.33 -18.45
N GLN A 141 -0.52 -3.52 -17.57
CA GLN A 141 0.82 -3.78 -17.06
C GLN A 141 0.87 -5.07 -16.21
N MET A 142 -0.17 -5.32 -15.39
CA MET A 142 -0.27 -6.54 -14.58
C MET A 142 -0.45 -7.80 -15.43
N LYS A 143 -0.97 -7.68 -16.65
CA LYS A 143 -1.08 -8.77 -17.64
C LYS A 143 0.22 -9.08 -18.38
N ARG A 144 1.33 -8.39 -18.07
CA ARG A 144 2.64 -8.62 -18.69
C ARG A 144 3.61 -9.23 -17.69
N LYS A 145 4.51 -10.07 -18.21
CA LYS A 145 5.66 -10.57 -17.43
C LYS A 145 6.55 -9.38 -17.09
N VAL A 146 6.98 -9.31 -15.83
CA VAL A 146 7.90 -8.28 -15.33
C VAL A 146 8.95 -9.00 -14.51
N TYR A 147 10.21 -8.88 -14.93
CA TYR A 147 11.34 -9.64 -14.39
C TYR A 147 11.05 -11.15 -14.34
N GLU A 148 11.17 -11.76 -13.17
CA GLU A 148 10.90 -13.17 -12.92
C GLU A 148 9.40 -13.46 -12.69
N SER A 149 8.60 -12.42 -12.42
CA SER A 149 7.19 -12.57 -12.10
C SER A 149 6.34 -12.75 -13.35
N GLU A 150 5.68 -13.90 -13.48
CA GLU A 150 4.72 -14.16 -14.55
C GLU A 150 3.52 -13.19 -14.50
N PRO A 151 2.81 -13.00 -15.64
CA PRO A 151 1.56 -12.23 -15.68
C PRO A 151 0.58 -12.61 -14.58
N LEU A 152 -0.19 -11.65 -14.08
CA LEU A 152 -1.30 -11.95 -13.19
C LEU A 152 -2.41 -12.68 -13.95
N PRO A 153 -3.18 -13.57 -13.29
CA PRO A 153 -4.23 -14.37 -13.92
C PRO A 153 -5.50 -13.55 -14.21
N ILE A 154 -5.36 -12.34 -14.76
CA ILE A 154 -6.48 -11.48 -15.16
C ILE A 154 -7.03 -12.03 -16.47
N LYS A 155 -8.22 -12.62 -16.42
CA LYS A 155 -8.88 -13.24 -17.59
C LYS A 155 -9.88 -12.31 -18.28
N LEU A 156 -9.83 -11.00 -18.00
CA LEU A 156 -10.72 -10.00 -18.58
C LEU A 156 -10.09 -9.36 -19.82
N ASP A 157 -10.94 -9.01 -20.78
CA ASP A 157 -10.55 -8.27 -21.99
C ASP A 157 -10.53 -6.76 -21.73
N PHE A 158 -9.75 -6.00 -22.51
CA PHE A 158 -9.59 -4.55 -22.32
C PHE A 158 -10.93 -3.79 -22.31
N SER A 159 -11.92 -4.24 -23.08
CA SER A 159 -13.26 -3.66 -23.11
C SER A 159 -13.99 -3.70 -21.76
N PHE A 160 -13.59 -4.61 -20.86
CA PHE A 160 -14.20 -4.80 -19.55
C PHE A 160 -13.69 -3.80 -18.51
N TYR A 161 -12.52 -3.19 -18.72
CA TYR A 161 -11.90 -2.30 -17.73
C TYR A 161 -11.34 -1.01 -18.30
N LYS A 162 -11.50 -0.77 -19.61
CA LYS A 162 -11.20 0.54 -20.23
C LYS A 162 -11.84 1.66 -19.42
N GLN A 163 -11.22 2.83 -19.41
CA GLN A 163 -11.75 4.00 -18.70
C GLN A 163 -13.25 4.23 -19.04
N GLY A 164 -14.08 4.46 -18.01
CA GLY A 164 -15.53 4.65 -18.17
C GLY A 164 -16.37 3.37 -18.19
N THR A 165 -15.78 2.19 -17.92
CA THR A 165 -16.51 0.91 -17.84
C THR A 165 -16.29 0.24 -16.49
N HIS A 166 -17.38 -0.23 -15.86
CA HIS A 166 -17.36 -0.87 -14.54
C HIS A 166 -16.55 -0.07 -13.49
N ASP A 167 -16.59 1.26 -13.56
CA ASP A 167 -15.90 2.11 -12.59
C ASP A 167 -16.52 1.92 -11.19
N PHE A 168 -17.85 1.71 -11.15
CA PHE A 168 -18.62 1.33 -9.98
C PHE A 168 -19.64 0.25 -10.36
N ILE A 169 -19.73 -0.82 -9.56
CA ILE A 169 -20.76 -1.85 -9.66
C ILE A 169 -21.51 -1.88 -8.33
N TYR A 170 -22.77 -1.49 -8.35
CA TYR A 170 -23.59 -1.39 -7.14
C TYR A 170 -24.14 -2.74 -6.72
N PHE A 171 -24.28 -2.95 -5.41
CA PHE A 171 -25.02 -4.10 -4.90
C PHE A 171 -26.49 -3.69 -4.72
N ILE A 172 -27.38 -4.30 -5.50
CA ILE A 172 -28.82 -4.02 -5.45
C ILE A 172 -29.54 -5.32 -5.14
N THR A 173 -29.98 -5.44 -3.88
CA THR A 173 -30.60 -6.66 -3.34
C THR A 173 -32.12 -6.59 -3.27
N GLU A 174 -32.73 -5.47 -3.65
CA GLU A 174 -34.12 -5.14 -3.31
C GLU A 174 -35.20 -5.91 -4.09
N ASN A 175 -34.85 -6.83 -5.00
CA ASN A 175 -35.86 -7.37 -5.92
C ASN A 175 -35.67 -8.81 -6.42
N ASP A 176 -35.14 -9.77 -5.63
CA ASP A 176 -35.22 -11.16 -6.10
C ASP A 176 -35.07 -12.27 -5.04
N ALA A 177 -35.67 -13.42 -5.34
CA ALA A 177 -35.40 -14.72 -4.73
C ALA A 177 -33.96 -15.23 -5.02
N LEU A 178 -33.16 -14.44 -5.76
CA LEU A 178 -31.73 -14.57 -6.06
C LEU A 178 -30.80 -13.76 -5.12
N ALA A 179 -31.28 -13.28 -3.96
CA ALA A 179 -30.43 -12.83 -2.85
C ALA A 179 -29.65 -14.00 -2.21
N ASP A 180 -28.96 -14.76 -3.06
CA ASP A 180 -28.20 -15.96 -2.74
C ASP A 180 -26.70 -15.66 -2.88
N THR A 181 -25.90 -16.62 -2.46
CA THR A 181 -24.44 -16.55 -2.50
C THR A 181 -23.97 -16.72 -3.94
N LEU A 182 -23.30 -15.70 -4.49
CA LEU A 182 -22.80 -15.72 -5.86
C LEU A 182 -21.50 -16.50 -5.97
N ASN A 183 -21.42 -17.46 -6.89
CA ASN A 183 -20.14 -18.08 -7.19
C ASN A 183 -19.24 -17.08 -7.94
N LEU A 184 -18.12 -16.70 -7.31
CA LEU A 184 -17.29 -15.60 -7.79
C LEU A 184 -16.78 -15.79 -9.22
N LYS A 185 -16.40 -17.02 -9.57
CA LYS A 185 -15.88 -17.34 -10.91
C LYS A 185 -17.00 -17.29 -11.96
N GLN A 186 -18.17 -17.83 -11.62
CA GLN A 186 -19.34 -17.84 -12.52
C GLN A 186 -19.85 -16.42 -12.79
N VAL A 187 -19.79 -15.50 -11.82
CA VAL A 187 -20.17 -14.09 -12.05
C VAL A 187 -19.36 -13.49 -13.21
N PHE A 188 -18.04 -13.67 -13.24
CA PHE A 188 -17.23 -13.15 -14.33
C PHE A 188 -17.48 -13.85 -15.67
N GLU A 189 -17.85 -15.13 -15.65
CA GLU A 189 -18.22 -15.87 -16.86
C GLU A 189 -19.55 -15.34 -17.43
N GLN A 190 -20.55 -15.14 -16.57
CA GLN A 190 -21.86 -14.63 -16.96
C GLN A 190 -21.82 -13.17 -17.41
N MET A 191 -21.08 -12.29 -16.72
CA MET A 191 -20.90 -10.90 -17.14
C MET A 191 -20.31 -10.77 -18.55
N LYS A 192 -19.57 -11.78 -19.04
CA LYS A 192 -19.04 -11.80 -20.40
C LYS A 192 -20.05 -12.31 -21.43
N ILE A 193 -20.86 -13.30 -21.07
CA ILE A 193 -21.84 -13.92 -21.98
C ILE A 193 -23.06 -13.02 -22.11
N GLU A 194 -23.60 -12.54 -20.98
CA GLU A 194 -24.86 -11.79 -20.89
C GLU A 194 -24.68 -10.48 -20.10
N PRO A 195 -23.87 -9.53 -20.59
CA PRO A 195 -23.57 -8.28 -19.85
C PRO A 195 -24.81 -7.43 -19.54
N GLN A 196 -25.91 -7.60 -20.27
CA GLN A 196 -27.16 -6.86 -20.05
C GLN A 196 -27.88 -7.29 -18.76
N GLU A 197 -27.67 -8.52 -18.27
CA GLU A 197 -28.26 -8.99 -17.01
C GLU A 197 -27.69 -8.26 -15.79
N PHE A 198 -26.49 -7.68 -15.94
CA PHE A 198 -25.76 -6.93 -14.91
C PHE A 198 -25.95 -5.42 -15.04
N LYS A 199 -26.96 -5.00 -15.80
CA LYS A 199 -27.35 -3.60 -15.95
C LYS A 199 -28.67 -3.34 -15.22
N TYR A 200 -28.72 -2.26 -14.46
CA TYR A 200 -29.93 -1.80 -13.78
C TYR A 200 -30.29 -0.39 -14.26
N CYS A 201 -31.56 -0.15 -14.59
CA CYS A 201 -32.02 1.14 -15.09
C CYS A 201 -32.71 1.93 -13.98
N ILE A 202 -32.16 3.11 -13.65
CA ILE A 202 -32.70 4.03 -12.65
C ILE A 202 -32.99 5.36 -13.35
N GLU A 203 -34.26 5.77 -13.39
CA GLU A 203 -34.69 7.08 -13.91
C GLU A 203 -34.17 7.41 -15.34
N GLY A 204 -33.90 6.39 -16.16
CA GLY A 204 -33.39 6.52 -17.53
C GLY A 204 -31.88 6.37 -17.66
N ASP A 205 -31.12 6.36 -16.56
CA ASP A 205 -29.70 6.04 -16.52
C ASP A 205 -29.49 4.55 -16.29
N THR A 206 -28.48 3.98 -16.97
CA THR A 206 -28.10 2.58 -16.82
C THR A 206 -26.82 2.46 -16.00
N ILE A 207 -26.89 1.75 -14.88
CA ILE A 207 -25.76 1.48 -14.00
C ILE A 207 -25.38 -0.01 -14.04
N ASP A 208 -24.14 -0.30 -13.68
CA ASP A 208 -23.69 -1.68 -13.43
C ASP A 208 -24.10 -2.12 -12.02
N TYR A 209 -24.61 -3.34 -11.90
CA TYR A 209 -24.98 -3.90 -10.61
C TYR A 209 -24.66 -5.39 -10.48
N LEU A 210 -24.56 -5.84 -9.23
CA LEU A 210 -24.62 -7.24 -8.83
C LEU A 210 -25.79 -7.45 -7.86
N PRO A 211 -26.49 -8.58 -7.95
CA PRO A 211 -27.67 -8.85 -7.11
C PRO A 211 -27.34 -9.18 -5.66
N SER A 212 -26.05 -9.35 -5.32
CA SER A 212 -25.58 -9.72 -3.99
C SER A 212 -24.11 -9.34 -3.81
N ASN A 213 -23.72 -9.01 -2.58
CA ASN A 213 -22.32 -8.84 -2.17
C ASN A 213 -21.75 -10.08 -1.46
N HIS A 214 -22.55 -11.14 -1.32
CA HIS A 214 -22.17 -12.41 -0.72
C HIS A 214 -21.61 -13.34 -1.80
N PHE A 215 -20.34 -13.70 -1.69
CA PHE A 215 -19.65 -14.54 -2.67
C PHE A 215 -19.20 -15.88 -2.08
N VAL A 216 -19.17 -16.90 -2.93
CA VAL A 216 -18.55 -18.20 -2.66
C VAL A 216 -17.48 -18.54 -3.69
N MET A 217 -16.39 -19.12 -3.23
CA MET A 217 -15.31 -19.66 -4.04
C MET A 217 -15.01 -21.11 -3.64
N ASN A 218 -14.95 -22.00 -4.63
CA ASN A 218 -14.53 -23.38 -4.42
C ASN A 218 -13.03 -23.45 -4.11
N VAL A 219 -12.66 -24.31 -3.17
CA VAL A 219 -11.27 -24.55 -2.78
C VAL A 219 -10.81 -25.90 -3.30
N ASP A 220 -9.82 -25.90 -4.20
CA ASP A 220 -9.11 -27.11 -4.57
C ASP A 220 -8.07 -27.45 -3.49
N LYS A 221 -8.45 -28.38 -2.60
CA LYS A 221 -7.58 -28.85 -1.50
C LYS A 221 -6.26 -29.42 -2.00
N THR A 222 -6.26 -30.08 -3.15
CA THR A 222 -5.07 -30.69 -3.73
C THR A 222 -4.10 -29.60 -4.18
N ALA A 223 -4.60 -28.55 -4.84
CA ALA A 223 -3.81 -27.40 -5.25
C ALA A 223 -3.25 -26.63 -4.04
N VAL A 224 -4.07 -26.40 -3.02
CA VAL A 224 -3.67 -25.71 -1.76
C VAL A 224 -2.50 -26.42 -1.08
N LEU A 225 -2.58 -27.74 -0.94
CA LEU A 225 -1.53 -28.55 -0.31
C LEU A 225 -0.28 -28.64 -1.19
N LYS A 226 -0.44 -28.86 -2.50
CA LYS A 226 0.68 -28.91 -3.45
C LYS A 226 1.44 -27.58 -3.51
N GLY A 227 0.74 -26.45 -3.40
CA GLY A 227 1.32 -25.12 -3.42
C GLY A 227 1.89 -24.66 -2.08
N GLY A 228 1.83 -25.48 -1.02
CA GLY A 228 2.33 -25.09 0.31
C GLY A 228 1.62 -23.86 0.88
N THR A 229 0.33 -23.69 0.59
CA THR A 229 -0.48 -22.60 1.16
C THR A 229 -0.89 -22.88 2.59
N VAL A 230 -1.01 -24.15 2.94
CA VAL A 230 -1.36 -24.62 4.28
C VAL A 230 -0.43 -25.78 4.62
N ASP A 231 0.12 -25.76 5.84
CA ASP A 231 0.99 -26.83 6.34
C ASP A 231 0.20 -28.13 6.59
N ASN A 232 0.89 -29.27 6.50
CA ASN A 232 0.28 -30.58 6.70
C ASN A 232 -0.46 -30.71 8.04
N ASP A 233 0.07 -30.10 9.11
CA ASP A 233 -0.51 -30.15 10.45
C ASP A 233 -1.86 -29.43 10.54
N THR A 234 -2.12 -28.48 9.64
CA THR A 234 -3.37 -27.72 9.58
C THR A 234 -4.24 -28.08 8.37
N SER A 235 -3.82 -29.06 7.57
CA SER A 235 -4.53 -29.54 6.37
C SER A 235 -5.99 -29.95 6.64
N GLY A 236 -6.29 -30.50 7.82
CA GLY A 236 -7.64 -30.88 8.24
C GLY A 236 -8.60 -29.70 8.41
N ARG A 237 -8.08 -28.47 8.51
CA ARG A 237 -8.88 -27.23 8.62
C ARG A 237 -9.20 -26.60 7.26
N ILE A 238 -8.65 -27.12 6.17
CA ILE A 238 -8.90 -26.58 4.82
C ILE A 238 -10.39 -26.74 4.49
N LEU A 239 -11.02 -25.62 4.14
CA LEU A 239 -12.42 -25.56 3.75
C LEU A 239 -12.59 -26.10 2.33
N ASN A 240 -13.80 -26.57 2.02
CA ASN A 240 -14.18 -26.85 0.63
C ASN A 240 -14.63 -25.57 -0.09
N LEU A 241 -15.17 -24.61 0.67
CA LEU A 241 -15.75 -23.36 0.19
C LEU A 241 -15.24 -22.21 1.05
N MET A 242 -14.80 -21.13 0.41
CA MET A 242 -14.63 -19.83 1.05
C MET A 242 -15.85 -18.98 0.74
N ILE A 243 -16.51 -18.48 1.77
CA ILE A 243 -17.72 -17.65 1.67
C ILE A 243 -17.41 -16.33 2.34
N PHE A 244 -17.58 -15.22 1.64
CA PHE A 244 -17.23 -13.89 2.15
C PHE A 244 -18.12 -12.82 1.56
N ASP A 245 -18.19 -11.69 2.27
CA ASP A 245 -19.11 -10.61 1.97
C ASP A 245 -18.24 -9.40 1.66
N VAL A 246 -18.34 -8.88 0.44
CA VAL A 246 -17.59 -7.67 0.10
C VAL A 246 -18.28 -6.49 0.79
N PRO A 247 -17.57 -5.72 1.63
CA PRO A 247 -18.20 -4.65 2.40
C PRO A 247 -18.52 -3.44 1.51
N GLY A 248 -19.55 -2.69 1.90
CA GLY A 248 -20.03 -1.51 1.18
C GLY A 248 -21.25 -1.79 0.30
N GLY A 249 -21.78 -0.72 -0.32
CA GLY A 249 -22.93 -0.79 -1.23
C GLY A 249 -22.55 -0.92 -2.71
N TYR A 250 -21.25 -0.94 -3.02
CA TYR A 250 -20.72 -1.09 -4.36
C TYR A 250 -19.27 -1.59 -4.31
N ILE A 251 -18.78 -2.10 -5.42
CA ILE A 251 -17.35 -2.31 -5.68
C ILE A 251 -16.88 -1.37 -6.77
N GLU A 252 -15.66 -0.87 -6.60
CA GLU A 252 -14.93 -0.17 -7.64
C GLU A 252 -14.20 -1.14 -8.57
N LYS A 253 -13.73 -0.63 -9.70
CA LYS A 253 -12.96 -1.41 -10.68
C LYS A 253 -11.74 -2.11 -10.06
N ASN A 254 -11.00 -1.46 -9.16
CA ASN A 254 -9.89 -2.07 -8.44
C ASN A 254 -10.27 -3.39 -7.74
N ALA A 255 -11.36 -3.39 -6.97
CA ALA A 255 -11.90 -4.54 -6.26
C ALA A 255 -12.38 -5.60 -7.25
N LEU A 256 -13.06 -5.20 -8.32
CA LEU A 256 -13.49 -6.12 -9.39
C LEU A 256 -12.31 -6.86 -10.02
N ILE A 257 -11.21 -6.16 -10.32
CA ILE A 257 -10.00 -6.78 -10.90
C ILE A 257 -9.28 -7.66 -9.87
N ALA A 258 -9.16 -7.22 -8.62
CA ALA A 258 -8.57 -8.03 -7.55
C ALA A 258 -9.35 -9.34 -7.31
N LEU A 259 -10.68 -9.27 -7.29
CA LEU A 259 -11.56 -10.43 -7.23
C LEU A 259 -11.38 -11.36 -8.45
N ASN A 260 -11.19 -10.80 -9.65
CA ASN A 260 -10.91 -11.59 -10.85
C ASN A 260 -9.57 -12.33 -10.74
N ILE A 261 -8.53 -11.68 -10.22
CA ILE A 261 -7.22 -12.30 -9.95
C ILE A 261 -7.39 -13.48 -9.00
N ILE A 262 -8.08 -13.26 -7.87
CA ILE A 262 -8.30 -14.29 -6.84
C ILE A 262 -9.08 -15.48 -7.43
N ALA A 263 -10.17 -15.22 -8.14
CA ALA A 263 -11.03 -16.25 -8.75
C ALA A 263 -10.31 -17.12 -9.79
N ASN A 264 -9.29 -16.59 -10.46
CA ASN A 264 -8.58 -17.27 -11.54
C ASN A 264 -7.17 -17.76 -11.16
N ASN A 265 -6.74 -17.52 -9.92
CA ASN A 265 -5.41 -17.94 -9.44
C ASN A 265 -5.30 -19.45 -9.20
N ASN A 266 -6.41 -20.15 -8.93
CA ASN A 266 -6.45 -21.60 -8.66
C ASN A 266 -5.41 -22.10 -7.64
N TRP A 267 -5.01 -21.25 -6.68
CA TRP A 267 -3.93 -21.52 -5.71
C TRP A 267 -2.55 -21.78 -6.34
N GLU A 268 -2.32 -21.37 -7.58
CA GLU A 268 -1.03 -21.50 -8.26
C GLU A 268 0.02 -20.53 -7.71
N ARG A 269 -0.41 -19.33 -7.31
CA ARG A 269 0.44 -18.32 -6.67
C ARG A 269 -0.07 -17.99 -5.27
N PRO A 270 0.81 -17.89 -4.25
CA PRO A 270 0.42 -17.35 -2.96
C PRO A 270 -0.10 -15.91 -3.10
N ILE A 271 -1.25 -15.60 -2.50
CA ILE A 271 -1.82 -14.24 -2.51
C ILE A 271 -1.62 -13.63 -1.12
N TYR A 272 -1.05 -12.44 -1.08
CA TYR A 272 -0.79 -11.66 0.12
C TYR A 272 -1.44 -10.28 0.03
N PHE A 273 -1.77 -9.74 1.20
CA PHE A 273 -2.31 -8.40 1.41
C PHE A 273 -1.42 -7.67 2.40
N GLY A 274 -1.06 -6.42 2.10
CA GLY A 274 -0.28 -5.59 3.02
C GLY A 274 -1.03 -5.29 4.33
N LEU A 275 -0.33 -4.82 5.37
CA LEU A 275 -0.95 -4.59 6.68
C LEU A 275 -1.78 -3.30 6.76
N MET A 276 -1.64 -2.41 5.78
CA MET A 276 -2.22 -1.07 5.80
C MET A 276 -3.58 -0.97 5.09
N GLY A 277 -4.15 -2.11 4.67
CA GLY A 277 -5.43 -2.13 3.98
C GLY A 277 -6.60 -1.86 4.92
N SER A 278 -7.64 -1.25 4.37
CA SER A 278 -8.96 -1.14 4.96
C SER A 278 -9.81 -2.38 4.68
N SER A 279 -10.95 -2.52 5.37
CA SER A 279 -11.86 -3.66 5.14
C SER A 279 -12.37 -3.73 3.69
N GLN A 280 -12.58 -2.58 3.03
CA GLN A 280 -12.98 -2.53 1.63
C GLN A 280 -11.87 -3.02 0.70
N GLU A 281 -10.61 -2.66 0.97
CA GLU A 281 -9.46 -3.11 0.18
C GLU A 281 -9.05 -4.56 0.48
N TYR A 282 -9.45 -5.09 1.65
CA TYR A 282 -9.34 -6.52 1.99
C TYR A 282 -10.47 -7.38 1.41
N LEU A 283 -11.48 -6.76 0.78
CA LEU A 283 -12.55 -7.45 0.04
C LEU A 283 -13.40 -8.41 0.90
N GLY A 284 -13.44 -8.24 2.22
CA GLY A 284 -14.16 -9.16 3.13
C GLY A 284 -13.45 -10.49 3.40
N LEU A 285 -12.19 -10.62 3.00
CA LEU A 285 -11.40 -11.85 3.10
C LEU A 285 -10.62 -11.97 4.42
N GLU A 286 -10.75 -11.01 5.34
CA GLU A 286 -9.94 -10.90 6.55
C GLU A 286 -10.02 -12.15 7.44
N LYS A 287 -11.18 -12.80 7.47
CA LYS A 287 -11.38 -14.05 8.22
C LYS A 287 -10.58 -15.23 7.68
N TYR A 288 -10.03 -15.10 6.47
CA TYR A 288 -9.17 -16.06 5.77
C TYR A 288 -7.71 -15.62 5.72
N PHE A 289 -7.35 -14.52 6.36
CA PHE A 289 -5.96 -14.09 6.42
C PHE A 289 -5.16 -14.95 7.40
N GLN A 290 -3.86 -15.03 7.15
CA GLN A 290 -2.85 -15.56 8.05
C GLN A 290 -1.68 -14.57 8.10
N LEU A 291 -1.35 -14.05 9.27
CA LEU A 291 -0.22 -13.13 9.43
C LEU A 291 1.10 -13.89 9.32
N GLU A 292 1.91 -13.57 8.30
CA GLU A 292 3.19 -14.24 8.00
C GLU A 292 4.35 -13.23 7.95
N GLY A 293 4.41 -12.30 8.90
CA GLY A 293 5.43 -11.25 8.99
C GLY A 293 4.80 -9.89 8.78
N MET A 294 5.26 -9.17 7.76
CA MET A 294 4.75 -7.86 7.37
C MET A 294 3.62 -7.94 6.34
N ALA A 295 2.99 -9.10 6.14
CA ALA A 295 1.87 -9.27 5.22
C ALA A 295 0.92 -10.38 5.69
N TYR A 296 -0.34 -10.29 5.26
CA TYR A 296 -1.35 -11.31 5.45
C TYR A 296 -1.42 -12.23 4.23
N ARG A 297 -1.19 -13.52 4.39
CA ARG A 297 -1.44 -14.53 3.35
C ARG A 297 -2.92 -14.89 3.32
N LEU A 298 -3.51 -15.00 2.13
CA LEU A 298 -4.83 -15.59 1.95
C LEU A 298 -4.73 -17.12 2.05
N VAL A 299 -5.43 -17.71 3.03
CA VAL A 299 -5.49 -19.16 3.24
C VAL A 299 -6.93 -19.63 3.38
N PRO A 300 -7.30 -20.83 2.88
CA PRO A 300 -8.67 -21.34 2.94
C PRO A 300 -9.02 -21.95 4.32
N ILE A 301 -8.70 -21.22 5.39
CA ILE A 301 -8.91 -21.60 6.79
C ILE A 301 -9.57 -20.43 7.51
N LEU A 302 -10.70 -20.70 8.19
CA LEU A 302 -11.34 -19.70 9.04
C LEU A 302 -10.49 -19.41 10.28
N SER A 303 -10.27 -18.12 10.51
CA SER A 303 -9.78 -17.59 11.79
C SER A 303 -10.75 -17.88 12.92
N LYS A 304 -10.21 -18.00 14.14
CA LYS A 304 -11.00 -18.22 15.35
C LYS A 304 -11.61 -16.89 15.79
N SER A 305 -12.91 -16.84 16.05
CA SER A 305 -13.66 -15.59 16.32
C SER A 305 -13.26 -14.84 17.59
N SER A 306 -12.44 -15.43 18.46
CA SER A 306 -12.08 -14.89 19.77
C SER A 306 -10.69 -14.24 19.82
N GLN A 307 -10.04 -14.02 18.68
CA GLN A 307 -8.67 -13.51 18.64
C GLN A 307 -8.65 -11.97 18.59
N PRO A 308 -7.74 -11.31 19.32
CA PRO A 308 -7.64 -9.85 19.35
C PRO A 308 -7.00 -9.24 18.09
N HIS A 309 -6.50 -10.09 17.17
CA HIS A 309 -5.83 -9.70 15.94
C HIS A 309 -6.62 -10.16 14.71
N LEU A 310 -6.31 -9.56 13.57
CA LEU A 310 -6.92 -9.92 12.28
C LEU A 310 -6.38 -11.28 11.79
N GLY A 311 -7.28 -12.18 11.38
CA GLY A 311 -6.91 -13.45 10.75
C GLY A 311 -6.29 -14.49 11.70
N ASN A 312 -5.72 -15.53 11.09
CA ASN A 312 -4.99 -16.62 11.73
C ASN A 312 -3.52 -16.23 11.97
N ILE A 313 -2.84 -16.98 12.84
CA ILE A 313 -1.39 -16.91 13.01
C ILE A 313 -0.82 -18.32 12.92
N ASN A 314 0.24 -18.47 12.14
CA ASN A 314 1.17 -19.60 12.24
C ASN A 314 2.43 -19.08 12.95
N SER A 315 2.56 -19.40 14.23
CA SER A 315 3.62 -18.84 15.08
C SER A 315 5.02 -19.19 14.60
N ALA A 316 5.21 -20.36 13.97
CA ALA A 316 6.50 -20.78 13.44
C ALA A 316 6.93 -19.93 12.23
N ILE A 317 6.03 -19.75 11.26
CA ILE A 317 6.29 -18.91 10.08
C ILE A 317 6.45 -17.45 10.48
N LEU A 318 5.58 -16.96 11.37
CA LEU A 318 5.64 -15.57 11.84
C LEU A 318 6.95 -15.30 12.59
N TYR A 319 7.37 -16.21 13.47
CA TYR A 319 8.65 -16.11 14.17
C TYR A 319 9.83 -16.09 13.20
N GLU A 320 9.89 -17.02 12.26
CA GLU A 320 10.97 -17.09 11.27
C GLU A 320 11.07 -15.79 10.45
N ASN A 321 9.93 -15.29 9.95
CA ASN A 321 9.91 -14.08 9.13
C ASN A 321 10.29 -12.83 9.94
N LEU A 322 9.86 -12.71 11.20
CA LEU A 322 10.17 -11.53 12.03
C LEU A 322 11.56 -11.57 12.64
N MET A 323 11.96 -12.69 13.24
CA MET A 323 13.19 -12.77 14.03
C MET A 323 14.43 -13.03 13.17
N ASN A 324 14.30 -13.80 12.09
CA ASN A 324 15.45 -14.26 11.31
C ASN A 324 15.58 -13.56 9.96
N ARG A 325 14.46 -13.20 9.32
CA ARG A 325 14.47 -12.63 7.96
C ARG A 325 14.32 -11.10 7.95
N THR A 326 13.52 -10.54 8.85
CA THR A 326 13.29 -9.09 8.91
C THR A 326 14.48 -8.38 9.54
N GLN A 327 15.06 -7.41 8.83
CA GLN A 327 16.21 -6.62 9.30
C GLN A 327 15.87 -5.14 9.35
N ILE A 328 14.91 -4.76 10.21
CA ILE A 328 14.50 -3.36 10.37
C ILE A 328 15.17 -2.75 11.59
N THR A 329 15.83 -1.60 11.40
CA THR A 329 16.50 -0.86 12.47
C THR A 329 15.91 0.54 12.60
N MET A 330 15.47 0.88 13.82
CA MET A 330 14.89 2.18 14.17
C MET A 330 15.37 2.68 15.55
N ASN A 331 16.60 2.35 15.95
CA ASN A 331 17.12 2.57 17.30
C ASN A 331 18.22 3.66 17.38
N ASP A 332 18.53 4.35 16.29
CA ASP A 332 19.53 5.42 16.28
C ASP A 332 18.89 6.76 16.68
N PRO A 333 19.23 7.34 17.85
CA PRO A 333 18.64 8.59 18.33
C PRO A 333 19.12 9.82 17.54
N THR A 334 20.15 9.68 16.69
CA THR A 334 20.67 10.78 15.86
C THR A 334 19.89 10.96 14.57
N ILE A 335 19.08 9.97 14.19
CA ILE A 335 18.24 10.02 13.00
C ILE A 335 16.89 10.68 13.31
N PHE A 336 16.52 11.67 12.51
CA PHE A 336 15.17 12.24 12.57
C PHE A 336 14.16 11.30 11.88
N TYR A 337 13.29 10.70 12.69
CA TYR A 337 12.15 9.89 12.23
C TYR A 337 10.89 10.74 12.14
N SER A 338 10.41 10.98 10.91
CA SER A 338 9.16 11.71 10.67
C SER A 338 7.94 10.93 11.18
N ASP A 339 6.79 11.59 11.24
CA ASP A 339 5.53 10.97 11.65
C ASP A 339 5.20 9.69 10.88
N ASP A 340 5.50 9.64 9.58
CA ASP A 340 5.32 8.42 8.77
C ASP A 340 6.20 7.26 9.25
N HIS A 341 7.44 7.53 9.64
CA HIS A 341 8.30 6.50 10.24
C HIS A 341 7.76 6.05 11.60
N GLN A 342 7.24 6.96 12.41
CA GLN A 342 6.66 6.62 13.70
C GLN A 342 5.41 5.73 13.57
N ARG A 343 4.61 5.90 12.51
CA ARG A 343 3.51 4.98 12.16
C ARG A 343 4.02 3.58 11.87
N TYR A 344 5.11 3.44 11.11
CA TYR A 344 5.75 2.14 10.88
C TYR A 344 6.28 1.50 12.17
N ALA A 345 6.86 2.27 13.08
CA ALA A 345 7.30 1.74 14.38
C ALA A 345 6.13 1.18 15.21
N SER A 346 4.96 1.82 15.17
CA SER A 346 3.76 1.32 15.85
C SER A 346 3.23 0.04 15.20
N MET A 347 3.22 -0.04 13.87
CA MET A 347 2.86 -1.26 13.14
C MET A 347 3.79 -2.42 13.50
N LEU A 348 5.10 -2.21 13.49
CA LEU A 348 6.08 -3.23 13.88
C LEU A 348 5.85 -3.71 15.32
N ARG A 349 5.71 -2.78 16.27
CA ARG A 349 5.43 -3.14 17.66
C ARG A 349 4.18 -4.01 17.80
N ASN A 350 3.11 -3.71 17.07
CA ASN A 350 1.89 -4.51 17.09
C ASN A 350 2.10 -5.93 16.56
N VAL A 351 2.85 -6.08 15.46
CA VAL A 351 3.13 -7.40 14.86
C VAL A 351 4.02 -8.25 15.78
N TYR A 352 5.06 -7.67 16.37
CA TYR A 352 5.92 -8.38 17.34
C TYR A 352 5.17 -8.71 18.64
N ALA A 353 4.35 -7.80 19.15
CA ALA A 353 3.52 -8.06 20.34
C ALA A 353 2.52 -9.19 20.07
N THR A 354 1.93 -9.23 18.87
CA THR A 354 1.02 -10.29 18.43
C THR A 354 1.73 -11.65 18.40
N LEU A 355 2.98 -11.70 17.89
CA LEU A 355 3.79 -12.92 17.94
C LEU A 355 4.07 -13.36 19.38
N ALA A 356 4.54 -12.44 20.22
CA ALA A 356 4.86 -12.72 21.62
C ALA A 356 3.65 -13.26 22.38
N ASP A 357 2.48 -12.62 22.24
CA ASP A 357 1.23 -13.08 22.84
C ASP A 357 0.83 -14.48 22.35
N THR A 358 0.96 -14.73 21.05
CA THR A 358 0.68 -16.06 20.46
C THR A 358 1.59 -17.14 21.05
N LEU A 359 2.90 -16.86 21.16
CA LEU A 359 3.87 -17.80 21.70
C LEU A 359 3.62 -18.09 23.19
N LEU A 360 3.23 -17.09 23.98
CA LEU A 360 2.84 -17.28 25.38
C LEU A 360 1.61 -18.18 25.51
N HIS A 361 0.58 -17.97 24.68
CA HIS A 361 -0.61 -18.83 24.66
C HIS A 361 -0.30 -20.28 24.23
N GLU A 362 0.73 -20.47 23.40
CA GLU A 362 1.24 -21.79 23.02
C GLU A 362 2.19 -22.41 24.05
N GLY A 363 2.52 -21.71 25.13
CA GLY A 363 3.46 -22.16 26.17
C GLY A 363 4.94 -22.09 25.76
N LYS A 364 5.26 -21.39 24.67
CA LYS A 364 6.63 -21.22 24.13
C LYS A 364 7.32 -19.98 24.71
N ASN A 365 7.38 -19.90 26.03
CA ASN A 365 7.80 -18.68 26.76
C ASN A 365 9.21 -18.21 26.41
N GLU A 366 10.15 -19.11 26.14
CA GLU A 366 11.53 -18.75 25.79
C GLU A 366 11.64 -18.03 24.44
N LEU A 367 10.72 -18.33 23.50
CA LEU A 367 10.67 -17.66 22.19
C LEU A 367 9.92 -16.32 22.24
N ALA A 368 9.18 -16.06 23.32
CA ALA A 368 8.34 -14.86 23.46
C ALA A 368 9.10 -13.64 24.01
N VAL A 369 10.35 -13.81 24.45
CA VAL A 369 11.18 -12.78 25.12
C VAL A 369 12.21 -12.17 24.18
#